data_AF-E0PD44-F1
#
_entry.id   AF-E0PD44-F1
#
_cell.length_a   1.000
_cell.length_b   1.000
_cell.length_c   1.000
_cell.angle_alpha   90.00
_cell.angle_beta   90.00
_cell.angle_gamma   90.00
#
_symmetry.space_group_name_H-M   'P 1'
#
loop_
_entity.id
_entity.type
_entity.pdbx_description
1 polymer ?
#
loop_
_entity_poly.entity_id
_entity_poly.type
_entity_poly.pdbx_seq_one_letter_code
_entity_poly.pdbx_strand_id
1 'polypeptide(L)' 'MAITENAKQYHEKMFPGYVSDFSRTDPEFIERFDNFAFDEVVNHPNATLDDKTRFMVILATLLDCQALMNFKLLCQQR' A
#
# COMPACT_ATOMS: atom_id res chain seq x y z
N MET A 1 9.74 9.01 -12.74
CA MET A 1 8.59 8.68 -13.61
C MET A 1 7.39 9.41 -13.01
N ALA A 2 6.14 9.07 -13.29
CA ALA A 2 5.00 9.62 -12.56
C ALA A 2 4.25 8.49 -11.87
N ILE A 3 3.58 8.76 -10.75
CA ILE A 3 2.73 7.76 -10.09
C ILE A 3 1.65 7.31 -11.08
N THR A 4 1.51 6.00 -11.26
CA THR A 4 0.54 5.41 -12.20
C THR A 4 -0.89 5.70 -11.74
N GLU A 5 -1.81 5.70 -12.70
CA GLU A 5 -3.21 5.97 -12.41
C GLU A 5 -3.82 4.86 -11.53
N ASN A 6 -3.42 3.62 -11.74
CA ASN A 6 -3.81 2.48 -10.90
C ASN A 6 -3.33 2.66 -9.45
N ALA A 7 -2.06 3.06 -9.25
CA ALA A 7 -1.51 3.29 -7.93
C ALA A 7 -2.28 4.40 -7.20
N LYS A 8 -2.62 5.51 -7.87
CA LYS A 8 -3.41 6.60 -7.29
C LYS A 8 -4.81 6.15 -6.87
N GLN A 9 -5.52 5.44 -7.75
CA GLN A 9 -6.88 4.97 -7.45
C GLN A 9 -6.89 3.98 -6.29
N TYR A 10 -5.91 3.08 -6.23
CA TYR A 10 -5.79 2.13 -5.15
C TYR A 10 -5.36 2.79 -3.84
N HIS A 11 -4.43 3.74 -3.89
CA HIS A 11 -4.05 4.55 -2.73
C HIS A 11 -5.24 5.33 -2.18
N GLU A 12 -6.03 5.99 -3.02
CA GLU A 12 -7.23 6.73 -2.58
C GLU A 12 -8.30 5.81 -2.00
N LYS A 13 -8.47 4.61 -2.58
CA LYS A 13 -9.36 3.57 -2.02
C LYS A 13 -8.91 3.10 -0.64
N MET A 14 -7.60 2.97 -0.44
CA MET A 14 -7.02 2.46 0.81
C MET A 14 -6.77 3.54 1.85
N PHE A 15 -6.56 4.80 1.48
CA PHE A 15 -6.19 5.89 2.39
C PHE A 15 -6.78 7.22 1.89
N PRO A 16 -8.11 7.38 1.94
CA PRO A 16 -8.78 8.54 1.36
C PRO A 16 -8.31 9.85 2.03
N GLY A 17 -7.80 10.78 1.22
CA GLY A 17 -7.29 12.07 1.69
C GLY A 17 -6.02 12.02 2.54
N TYR A 18 -5.35 10.88 2.67
CA TYR A 18 -4.07 10.78 3.35
C TYR A 18 -2.95 11.24 2.43
N VAL A 19 -2.11 12.15 2.93
CA VAL A 19 -0.88 12.57 2.22
C VAL A 19 0.29 12.18 3.10
N SER A 20 1.18 11.35 2.55
CA SER A 20 2.38 10.92 3.26
C SER A 20 3.33 12.09 3.49
N ASP A 21 3.93 12.17 4.68
CA ASP A 21 5.00 13.14 4.96
C ASP A 21 6.20 12.96 4.01
N PHE A 22 6.41 11.72 3.52
CA PHE A 22 7.43 11.42 2.54
C PHE A 22 7.18 12.10 1.19
N SER A 23 5.94 12.44 0.84
CA SER A 23 5.66 13.20 -0.39
C SER A 23 6.30 14.60 -0.35
N ARG A 24 6.60 15.12 0.85
CA ARG A 24 7.25 16.42 1.05
C ARG A 24 8.76 16.30 1.21
N THR A 25 9.24 15.24 1.85
CA THR A 25 10.67 15.07 2.17
C THR A 25 11.44 14.30 1.11
N ASP A 26 10.79 13.31 0.46
CA ASP A 26 11.39 12.45 -0.56
C ASP A 26 10.33 11.99 -1.59
N PRO A 27 10.04 12.83 -2.61
CA PRO A 27 9.04 12.53 -3.61
C PRO A 27 9.44 11.35 -4.51
N GLU A 28 10.73 11.09 -4.70
CA GLU A 28 11.19 9.96 -5.50
C GLU A 28 10.92 8.62 -4.82
N PHE A 29 11.06 8.56 -3.49
CA PHE A 29 10.73 7.38 -2.72
C PHE A 29 9.24 7.04 -2.83
N ILE A 30 8.36 8.03 -2.65
CA ILE A 30 6.90 7.82 -2.74
C ILE A 30 6.50 7.38 -4.14
N GLU A 31 7.10 7.97 -5.17
CA GLU A 31 6.81 7.57 -6.54
C GLU A 31 7.10 6.08 -6.79
N ARG A 32 8.28 5.61 -6.34
CA ARG A 32 8.66 4.20 -6.49
C ARG A 32 7.83 3.29 -5.58
N PHE A 33 7.58 3.71 -4.36
CA PHE A 33 6.82 2.93 -3.38
C PHE A 33 5.37 2.74 -3.83
N ASP A 34 4.69 3.81 -4.26
CA ASP A 34 3.28 3.75 -4.64
C ASP A 34 3.09 2.89 -5.90
N ASN A 35 3.94 3.09 -6.91
CA ASN A 35 3.90 2.28 -8.13
C ASN A 35 4.12 0.79 -7.83
N PHE A 36 5.06 0.48 -6.94
CA PHE A 36 5.31 -0.91 -6.57
C PHE A 36 4.17 -1.50 -5.72
N ALA A 37 3.85 -0.87 -4.59
CA ALA A 37 2.95 -1.42 -3.58
C ALA A 37 1.48 -1.43 -4.02
N PHE A 38 1.05 -0.44 -4.80
CA PHE A 38 -0.36 -0.23 -5.14
C PHE A 38 -0.71 -0.52 -6.60
N ASP A 39 0.27 -0.70 -7.49
CA ASP A 39 0.06 -1.11 -8.88
C ASP A 39 0.72 -2.45 -9.18
N GLU A 40 2.05 -2.54 -9.14
CA GLU A 40 2.78 -3.75 -9.57
C GLU A 40 2.45 -4.99 -8.73
N VAL A 41 2.47 -4.88 -7.40
CA VAL A 41 2.21 -6.01 -6.49
C VAL A 41 0.76 -6.46 -6.56
N VAL A 42 -0.18 -5.52 -6.67
CA VAL A 42 -1.62 -5.81 -6.69
C VAL A 42 -2.03 -6.43 -8.02
N ASN A 43 -1.49 -5.92 -9.14
CA ASN A 43 -1.84 -6.32 -10.49
C ASN A 43 -0.88 -7.38 -11.07
N HIS A 44 0.03 -7.93 -10.26
CA HIS A 44 0.99 -8.92 -10.73
C HIS A 44 0.25 -10.15 -11.31
N PRO A 45 0.64 -10.67 -12.49
CA PRO A 45 -0.10 -11.75 -13.16
C PRO A 45 -0.22 -13.04 -12.33
N ASN A 46 0.68 -13.25 -11.38
CA ASN A 46 0.69 -14.40 -10.48
C ASN A 46 0.07 -14.10 -9.10
N ALA A 47 -0.52 -12.93 -8.88
CA ALA A 47 -1.25 -12.61 -7.66
C ALA A 47 -2.59 -13.35 -7.65
N THR A 48 -2.60 -14.54 -7.04
CA THR A 48 -3.76 -15.45 -7.04
C THR A 48 -4.66 -15.31 -5.80
N LEU A 49 -4.21 -14.54 -4.80
CA LEU A 49 -4.96 -14.33 -3.56
C LEU A 49 -6.10 -13.33 -3.75
N ASP A 50 -7.29 -13.69 -3.26
CA ASP A 50 -8.40 -12.76 -3.15
C ASP A 50 -8.07 -11.59 -2.20
N ASP A 51 -8.77 -10.47 -2.36
CA ASP A 51 -8.51 -9.23 -1.63
C ASP A 51 -8.48 -9.42 -0.11
N LYS A 52 -9.41 -10.22 0.44
CA LYS A 52 -9.52 -10.45 1.87
C LYS A 52 -8.34 -11.28 2.37
N THR A 53 -8.02 -12.36 1.69
CA THR A 53 -6.87 -13.22 2.05
C THR A 53 -5.56 -12.47 1.93
N ARG A 54 -5.38 -11.69 0.85
CA ARG A 54 -4.20 -10.84 0.67
C ARG A 54 -4.03 -9.85 1.82
N PHE A 55 -5.10 -9.16 2.21
CA PHE A 55 -5.04 -8.21 3.32
C PHE A 55 -4.74 -8.90 4.66
N MET A 56 -5.31 -10.07 4.92
CA MET A 56 -4.98 -10.87 6.12
C MET A 56 -3.51 -11.28 6.16
N VAL A 57 -2.92 -11.69 5.03
CA VAL A 57 -1.49 -12.05 4.94
C VAL A 57 -0.60 -10.83 5.19
N ILE A 58 -0.97 -9.65 4.65
CA ILE A 58 -0.25 -8.39 4.91
C ILE A 58 -0.26 -8.07 6.40
N LEU A 59 -1.44 -8.13 7.05
CA LEU A 59 -1.57 -7.90 8.48
C LEU A 59 -0.77 -8.90 9.32
N ALA A 60 -0.79 -10.18 8.98
CA ALA A 60 0.00 -11.22 9.65
C ALA A 60 1.50 -10.95 9.53
N THR A 61 1.96 -10.58 8.34
CA THR A 61 3.37 -10.22 8.07
C THR A 61 3.80 -9.01 8.89
N LEU A 62 2.94 -7.99 9.02
CA LEU A 62 3.23 -6.79 9.80
C LEU A 62 3.30 -7.04 11.31
N LEU A 63 2.53 -8.00 11.81
CA LEU A 63 2.64 -8.45 13.19
C LEU A 63 3.96 -9.18 13.43
N ASP A 64 4.34 -10.08 12.53
CA ASP A 64 5.56 -10.88 12.63
C ASP A 64 6.83 -10.01 12.58
N CYS A 65 6.86 -9.02 11.68
CA CYS A 65 7.97 -8.08 11.58
C CYS A 65 7.93 -6.94 12.62
N GLN A 66 6.99 -6.99 13.58
CA GLN A 66 6.81 -5.99 14.64
C GLN A 66 6.54 -4.56 14.12
N ALA A 67 6.01 -4.43 12.89
CA ALA A 67 5.62 -3.16 12.28
C ALA A 67 4.26 -2.68 12.80
N LEU A 68 4.14 -2.55 14.13
CA LEU A 68 2.87 -2.29 14.83
C LEU A 68 2.20 -0.97 14.40
N MET A 69 2.96 0.03 13.98
CA MET A 69 2.42 1.30 13.50
C MET A 69 1.68 1.10 12.16
N ASN A 70 2.30 0.40 11.21
CA ASN A 70 1.69 0.07 9.92
C ASN A 70 0.52 -0.89 10.07
N PHE A 71 0.63 -1.88 10.97
CA PHE A 71 -0.47 -2.78 11.30
C PHE A 71 -1.70 -2.01 11.79
N LYS A 72 -1.53 -1.09 12.75
CA LYS A 72 -2.63 -0.27 13.27
C LYS A 72 -3.25 0.61 12.19
N LEU A 73 -2.42 1.24 11.35
CA LEU A 73 -2.88 2.07 10.24
C LEU A 73 -3.76 1.26 9.27
N LEU A 74 -3.36 0.04 8.93
CA LEU A 74 -4.12 -0.83 8.02
C LEU A 74 -5.37 -1.45 8.67
N CYS A 75 -5.36 -1.75 9.97
CA CYS A 75 -6.55 -2.21 10.69
C CYS A 75 -7.64 -1.13 10.82
N GLN A 76 -7.29 0.14 10.67
CA GLN A 76 -8.25 1.25 10.68
C GLN A 76 -8.96 1.44 9.34
N GLN A 77 -8.50 0.76 8.28
CA GLN A 77 -9.18 0.72 6.99
C GLN A 77 -10.39 -0.23 7.08
N ARG A 78 -11.60 0.33 7.04
CA ARG A 78 -12.88 -0.39 7.03
C ARG A 78 -13.50 -0.40 5.65
#